data_AF-A0A9W9UXD9-F1
#
_entry.id   AF-A0A9W9UXD9-F1
#
_cell.length_a   1.000
_cell.length_b   1.000
_cell.length_c   1.000
_cell.angle_alpha   90.00
_cell.angle_beta   90.00
_cell.angle_gamma   90.00
#
_symmetry.space_group_name_H-M   'P 1'
#
loop_
_entity.id
_entity.type
_entity.pdbx_description
1 polymer ?
#
loop_
_entity_poly.entity_id
_entity_poly.type
_entity_poly.pdbx_seq_one_letter_code
_entity_poly.pdbx_strand_id
1 'polypeptide(L)'
;MVRILITDAEGLVGKFTINELISQLRDTISSSADSSRILAGYHSQKALQRAVELNQDQKLVKPVIIDWADSTSFITALQEVDRILLITPFTSAKTAQIK
;
A
#
# COMPACT_ATOMS: atom_id res chain seq x y z
N MET A 1 8.65 -1.82 -13.54
CA MET A 1 9.05 -2.40 -12.24
C MET A 1 7.77 -2.57 -11.46
N VAL A 2 7.41 -3.79 -11.06
CA VAL A 2 6.07 -4.07 -10.52
C VAL A 2 5.86 -3.31 -9.20
N ARG A 3 4.81 -2.48 -9.15
CA ARG A 3 4.33 -1.81 -7.94
C ARG A 3 3.02 -2.44 -7.48
N ILE A 4 2.93 -2.76 -6.19
CA ILE A 4 1.78 -3.45 -5.59
C ILE A 4 1.14 -2.52 -4.56
N LEU A 5 -0.16 -2.27 -4.68
CA LEU A 5 -0.97 -1.63 -3.64
C LEU A 5 -1.54 -2.68 -2.69
N ILE A 6 -1.35 -2.50 -1.37
CA ILE A 6 -2.05 -3.26 -0.33
C ILE A 6 -3.00 -2.29 0.36
N THR A 7 -4.32 -2.48 0.18
CA THR A 7 -5.28 -1.42 0.51
C THR A 7 -5.54 -1.22 2.00
N ASP A 8 -5.33 -2.23 2.84
CA ASP A 8 -5.41 -2.13 4.31
C ASP A 8 -4.09 -2.59 4.94
N ALA A 9 -3.18 -1.65 5.16
CA ALA A 9 -1.87 -1.88 5.78
C ALA A 9 -1.91 -1.91 7.32
N GLU A 10 -3.03 -1.53 7.95
CA GLU A 10 -3.17 -1.58 9.41
C GLU A 10 -3.67 -2.94 9.89
N GLY A 11 -4.52 -3.57 9.09
CA GLY A 11 -5.06 -4.90 9.32
C GLY A 11 -3.99 -5.98 9.41
N LEU A 12 -4.35 -7.07 10.08
CA LEU A 12 -3.47 -8.22 10.31
C LEU A 12 -2.89 -8.75 8.99
N VAL A 13 -3.77 -8.99 8.01
CA VAL A 13 -3.40 -9.54 6.70
C VAL A 13 -2.43 -8.61 5.99
N GLY A 14 -2.74 -7.32 5.90
CA GLY A 14 -1.88 -6.37 5.20
C GLY A 14 -0.51 -6.21 5.84
N LYS A 15 -0.42 -6.16 7.18
CA LYS A 15 0.86 -6.12 7.88
C LYS A 15 1.74 -7.33 7.57
N PHE A 16 1.17 -8.54 7.64
CA PHE A 16 1.93 -9.75 7.33
C PHE A 16 2.36 -9.79 5.86
N THR A 17 1.48 -9.42 4.94
CA THR A 17 1.83 -9.36 3.52
C THR A 17 2.95 -8.35 3.24
N ILE A 18 2.86 -7.13 3.80
CA ILE A 18 3.90 -6.12 3.63
C ILE A 18 5.24 -6.63 4.14
N ASN A 19 5.28 -7.21 5.35
CA ASN A 19 6.52 -7.74 5.92
C ASN A 19 7.14 -8.86 5.07
N GLU A 20 6.32 -9.79 4.58
CA GLU A 20 6.78 -10.88 3.71
C GLU A 20 7.34 -10.33 2.40
N LEU A 21 6.64 -9.38 1.77
CA LEU A 21 7.12 -8.75 0.53
C LEU A 21 8.41 -7.97 0.76
N ILE A 22 8.54 -7.22 1.88
CA ILE A 22 9.79 -6.56 2.24
C ILE A 22 10.91 -7.61 2.33
N SER A 23 10.68 -8.73 3.02
CA SER A 23 11.69 -9.79 3.18
C SER A 23 12.18 -10.32 1.82
N GLN A 24 11.25 -10.63 0.90
CA GLN A 24 11.58 -11.13 -0.43
C GLN A 24 12.28 -10.08 -1.31
N LEU A 25 11.89 -8.81 -1.17
CA LEU A 25 12.43 -7.73 -1.98
C LEU A 25 13.77 -7.21 -1.47
N ARG A 26 14.06 -7.34 -0.17
CA ARG A 26 15.29 -6.84 0.47
C ARG A 26 16.55 -7.40 -0.19
N ASP A 27 16.50 -8.63 -0.68
CA ASP A 27 17.60 -9.28 -1.40
C ASP A 27 17.76 -8.80 -2.86
N THR A 28 16.80 -8.05 -3.40
CA THR A 28 16.69 -7.71 -4.83
C THR A 28 16.98 -6.23 -5.15
N ILE A 29 17.24 -5.38 -4.15
CA ILE A 29 17.32 -3.92 -4.38
C ILE A 29 18.76 -3.48 -4.68
N SER A 30 19.04 -3.28 -5.98
CA SER A 30 20.15 -2.43 -6.44
C SER A 30 19.68 -0.97 -6.52
N SER A 31 20.19 -0.14 -5.60
CA SER A 31 20.45 1.32 -5.65
C SER A 31 19.66 2.25 -6.60
N SER A 32 18.35 2.08 -6.80
CA SER A 32 17.52 3.07 -7.51
C SER A 32 16.85 4.05 -6.54
N ALA A 33 16.88 5.35 -6.87
CA ALA A 33 16.43 6.45 -6.03
C ALA A 33 14.90 6.54 -5.86
N ASP A 34 14.10 5.80 -6.63
CA ASP A 34 12.64 5.78 -6.52
C ASP A 34 12.09 4.34 -6.65
N SER A 35 12.65 3.47 -5.80
CA SER A 35 12.54 2.02 -5.86
C SER A 35 11.38 1.44 -5.05
N SER A 36 10.46 2.27 -4.54
CA SER A 36 9.32 1.78 -3.76
C SER A 36 8.46 0.85 -4.63
N ARG A 37 8.35 -0.40 -4.17
CA ARG A 37 7.63 -1.49 -4.85
C ARG A 37 6.28 -1.77 -4.20
N ILE A 38 6.07 -1.27 -2.98
CA ILE A 38 4.87 -1.51 -2.18
C ILE A 38 4.25 -0.16 -1.84
N LEU A 39 2.98 0.03 -2.20
CA LEU A 39 2.14 1.10 -1.69
C LEU A 39 1.29 0.52 -0.55
N ALA A 40 1.48 1.05 0.65
CA ALA A 40 0.77 0.61 1.86
C ALA A 40 -0.40 1.57 2.13
N GLY A 41 -1.63 1.09 1.97
CA GLY A 41 -2.85 1.87 2.12
C GLY A 41 -3.29 2.02 3.58
N TYR A 42 -3.54 3.26 4.00
CA TYR A 42 -4.04 3.60 5.33
C TYR A 42 -5.37 4.34 5.21
N HIS A 43 -6.29 4.11 6.15
CA HIS A 43 -7.66 4.61 6.07
C HIS A 43 -7.89 5.91 6.86
N SER A 44 -6.87 6.44 7.52
CA SER A 44 -6.95 7.71 8.22
C SER A 44 -5.64 8.48 8.12
N GLN A 45 -5.74 9.81 8.15
CA GLN A 45 -4.56 10.68 8.11
C GLN A 45 -3.63 10.45 9.30
N LYS A 46 -4.19 10.16 10.47
CA LYS A 46 -3.43 9.84 11.69
C LYS A 46 -2.62 8.56 11.53
N ALA A 47 -3.22 7.51 10.96
CA ALA A 47 -2.52 6.25 10.70
C ALA A 47 -1.42 6.42 9.65
N LEU A 48 -1.71 7.17 8.58
CA LEU A 48 -0.74 7.50 7.54
C LEU A 48 0.48 8.24 8.10
N GLN A 49 0.26 9.30 8.89
CA GLN A 49 1.36 10.06 9.52
C GLN A 49 2.22 9.16 10.40
N ARG A 50 1.59 8.36 11.25
CA ARG A 50 2.29 7.40 12.11
C ARG A 50 3.10 6.40 11.28
N ALA A 51 2.57 5.93 10.15
CA ALA A 51 3.30 5.03 9.26
C ALA A 51 4.51 5.72 8.62
N VAL A 52 4.37 6.97 8.16
CA VAL A 52 5.47 7.75 7.59
C VAL A 52 6.59 7.95 8.61
N GLU A 53 6.26 8.25 9.87
CA GLU A 53 7.22 8.42 10.97
C GLU A 53 7.96 7.12 11.33
N LEU A 54 7.24 5.98 11.31
CA LEU A 54 7.78 4.68 11.72
C LEU A 54 8.44 3.88 10.58
N ASN A 55 8.24 4.28 9.33
CA ASN A 55 8.71 3.51 8.18
C ASN A 55 10.23 3.57 8.08
N GLN A 56 10.91 2.53 8.54
CA GLN A 56 12.36 2.37 8.44
C GLN A 56 12.79 1.93 7.03
N ASP A 57 11.88 1.29 6.27
CA ASP A 57 12.11 0.76 4.93
C ASP A 57 11.57 1.70 3.84
N GLN A 58 11.77 3.03 3.98
CA GLN A 58 11.22 4.06 3.08
C GLN A 58 11.58 3.87 1.60
N LYS A 59 12.64 3.11 1.29
CA LYS A 59 13.02 2.76 -0.08
C LYS A 59 12.11 1.73 -0.73
N LEU A 60 11.44 0.90 0.07
CA LEU A 60 10.60 -0.21 -0.40
C LEU A 60 9.11 0.06 -0.29
N VAL A 61 8.70 0.69 0.81
CA VAL A 61 7.29 0.92 1.13
C VAL A 61 6.99 2.42 1.10
N LYS A 62 5.97 2.79 0.32
CA LYS A 62 5.38 4.14 0.30
C LYS A 62 4.01 4.09 0.99
N PRO A 63 3.84 4.69 2.18
CA PRO A 63 2.53 4.87 2.78
C PRO A 63 1.65 5.78 1.92
N VAL A 64 0.39 5.40 1.70
CA VAL A 64 -0.59 6.18 0.94
C VAL A 64 -1.96 6.18 1.64
N ILE A 65 -2.75 7.23 1.41
CA ILE A 65 -4.13 7.31 1.91
C ILE A 65 -5.07 6.53 0.97
N ILE A 66 -5.90 5.67 1.55
CA ILE A 66 -7.01 4.99 0.90
C ILE A 66 -8.25 5.24 1.75
N ASP A 67 -8.91 6.36 1.51
CA ASP A 67 -10.18 6.66 2.16
C ASP A 67 -11.30 5.90 1.44
N TRP A 68 -12.05 5.09 2.19
CA TRP A 68 -13.16 4.34 1.61
C TRP A 68 -14.35 5.24 1.25
N ALA A 69 -14.51 6.37 1.94
CA ALA A 69 -15.55 7.36 1.66
C ALA A 69 -15.18 8.24 0.45
N ASP A 70 -13.89 8.55 0.26
CA ASP A 70 -13.41 9.32 -0.89
C ASP A 70 -12.77 8.41 -1.96
N SER A 71 -13.49 8.19 -3.06
CA SER A 71 -12.99 7.43 -4.20
C SER A 71 -11.75 8.01 -4.87
N THR A 72 -11.47 9.30 -4.72
CA THR A 72 -10.35 9.97 -5.37
C THR A 72 -9.02 9.46 -4.84
N SER A 73 -8.91 9.25 -3.53
CA SER A 73 -7.73 8.67 -2.87
C SER A 73 -7.37 7.30 -3.45
N PHE A 74 -8.37 6.42 -3.58
CA PHE A 74 -8.19 5.08 -4.15
C PHE A 74 -7.78 5.13 -5.62
N ILE A 75 -8.48 5.91 -6.45
CA ILE A 75 -8.17 6.05 -7.89
C ILE A 75 -6.76 6.59 -8.09
N THR A 76 -6.35 7.59 -7.31
CA THR A 76 -4.99 8.13 -7.35
C THR A 76 -3.95 7.05 -7.06
N ALA A 77 -4.18 6.23 -6.03
CA ALA A 77 -3.28 5.13 -5.70
C ALA A 77 -3.21 4.05 -6.79
N LEU A 78 -4.31 3.82 -7.52
CA LEU A 78 -4.34 2.87 -8.64
C LEU A 78 -3.46 3.29 -9.82
N GLN A 79 -3.29 4.60 -10.05
CA GLN A 79 -2.48 5.11 -11.16
C GLN A 79 -0.98 4.80 -11.01
N GLU A 80 -0.53 4.50 -9.79
CA GLU A 80 0.88 4.26 -9.49
C GLU A 80 1.26 2.77 -9.42
N VAL A 81 0.30 1.85 -9.64
CA VAL A 81 0.49 0.40 -9.38
C VAL A 81 0.10 -0.50 -10.54
N ASP A 82 0.78 -1.64 -10.63
CA ASP A 82 0.50 -2.70 -11.60
C ASP A 82 -0.39 -3.80 -11.01
N ARG A 83 -0.42 -3.91 -9.67
CA ARG A 83 -1.11 -4.97 -8.93
C ARG A 83 -1.75 -4.41 -7.67
N ILE A 84 -2.85 -5.01 -7.26
CA ILE A 84 -3.57 -4.62 -6.05
C ILE A 84 -3.89 -5.89 -5.27
N LEU A 85 -3.52 -5.89 -3.99
CA LEU A 85 -4.13 -6.76 -2.99
C LEU A 85 -5.25 -5.98 -2.32
N LEU A 86 -6.48 -6.23 -2.77
CA LEU A 86 -7.66 -5.58 -2.23
C LEU A 86 -8.08 -6.28 -0.93
N ILE A 87 -7.81 -5.61 0.18
CA ILE A 87 -8.30 -5.97 1.51
C ILE A 87 -9.32 -4.91 1.90
N THR A 88 -10.58 -5.32 2.03
CA THR A 88 -11.69 -4.43 2.35
C THR A 88 -12.58 -5.05 3.43
N PRO A 89 -13.32 -4.21 4.18
CA PRO A 89 -14.49 -4.70 4.90
C PRO A 89 -15.44 -5.43 3.94
N PHE A 90 -16.12 -6.46 4.42
CA PHE A 90 -17.08 -7.26 3.64
C PHE A 90 -18.19 -6.40 2.98
N THR A 91 -18.46 -5.21 3.54
CA THR A 91 -19.48 -4.26 3.08
C THR A 91 -19.00 -3.27 2.02
N SER A 92 -17.75 -3.35 1.56
CA SER A 92 -17.17 -2.35 0.66
C SER A 92 -17.64 -2.49 -0.79
N ALA A 93 -18.13 -1.40 -1.39
CA ALA A 93 -18.50 -1.32 -2.80
C ALA A 93 -17.30 -1.27 -3.78
N LYS A 94 -16.07 -1.33 -3.26
CA LYS A 94 -14.84 -1.11 -4.03
C LYS A 94 -14.46 -2.27 -4.96
N THR A 95 -14.96 -3.47 -4.70
CA THR A 95 -14.82 -4.62 -5.60
C THR A 95 -15.36 -4.32 -7.00
N ALA A 96 -16.44 -3.52 -7.12
CA ALA A 96 -17.01 -3.13 -8.41
C ALA A 96 -16.21 -2.06 -9.17
N GLN A 97 -15.20 -1.45 -8.52
CA GLN A 97 -14.37 -0.38 -9.09
C GLN A 97 -13.01 -0.89 -9.61
N ILE A 98 -12.70 -2.16 -9.38
CA ILE A 98 -11.56 -2.85 -9.99
C ILE A 98 -12.04 -3.40 -11.33
N LYS A 99 -11.66 -2.74 -12.43
CA LYS A 99 -11.86 -3.22 -13.81
C LYS A 99 -10.52 -3.45 -14.47
#